data_AF-A0A7Y5BZ95-F1
#
_entry.id   AF-A0A7Y5BZ95-F1
#
_cell.length_a   1.000
_cell.length_b   1.000
_cell.length_c   1.000
_cell.angle_alpha   90.00
_cell.angle_beta   90.00
_cell.angle_gamma   90.00
#
_symmetry.space_group_name_H-M   'P 1'
#
loop_
_entity.id
_entity.type
_entity.pdbx_description
1 polymer ?
#
loop_
_entity_poly.entity_id
_entity_poly.type
_entity_poly.pdbx_seq_one_letter_code
_entity_poly.pdbx_strand_id
1 'polypeptide(L)'
;MIGYDLEHWAATPATEQSDPITAVLQMRQLADEYHLLLGIGPDREFALQYGAQLAPYVDQFTLQVQRLQANPQRFRAFANGLMADLRAANPEIQLVVQVRTEGNMEDVLALVNSLEEPVNGVGILYTPATLAKMQELAGMVQQSELITTQVTNTAVAPAEETVAVGETAVSLPPSLTPTPTQVMIPTVPPALTPAPLPTPTPTSVICVSPLGMVVGIGITAVFARRRGAR
;
A
#
# COMPACT_ATOMS: atom_id res chain seq x y z
N MET A 1 -6.18 -10.45 9.03
CA MET A 1 -5.68 -9.96 7.73
C MET A 1 -4.85 -11.06 7.12
N ILE A 2 -4.97 -11.29 5.81
CA ILE A 2 -4.07 -12.13 5.03
C ILE A 2 -3.03 -11.22 4.38
N GLY A 3 -1.76 -11.62 4.49
CA GLY A 3 -0.66 -10.95 3.86
C GLY A 3 -0.17 -11.70 2.64
N TYR A 4 -0.11 -11.04 1.49
CA TYR A 4 0.31 -11.66 0.24
C TYR A 4 1.50 -10.93 -0.38
N ASP A 5 2.58 -11.69 -0.57
CA ASP A 5 3.89 -11.21 -1.01
C ASP A 5 4.13 -11.63 -2.46
N LEU A 6 3.87 -10.71 -3.39
CA LEU A 6 3.91 -10.97 -4.81
C LEU A 6 5.26 -10.49 -5.38
N GLU A 7 6.13 -11.43 -5.71
CA GLU A 7 7.55 -11.18 -5.97
C GLU A 7 8.04 -11.91 -7.23
N HIS A 8 8.95 -11.29 -7.98
CA HIS A 8 9.67 -11.91 -9.11
C HIS A 8 10.83 -12.79 -8.61
N TRP A 9 10.52 -13.79 -7.81
CA TRP A 9 11.47 -14.78 -7.31
C TRP A 9 10.97 -16.21 -7.54
N ALA A 10 11.88 -17.18 -7.47
CA ALA A 10 11.57 -18.57 -7.80
C ALA A 10 10.54 -19.23 -6.87
N ALA A 11 10.26 -18.63 -5.70
CA ALA A 11 9.30 -19.17 -4.74
C ALA A 11 7.86 -18.74 -5.04
N THR A 12 7.64 -17.63 -5.76
CA THR A 12 6.30 -17.26 -6.24
C THR A 12 5.96 -18.18 -7.43
N PRO A 13 4.83 -18.91 -7.41
CA PRO A 13 4.45 -19.79 -8.51
C PRO A 13 4.43 -19.08 -9.86
N ALA A 14 4.91 -19.76 -10.92
CA ALA A 14 4.99 -19.17 -12.25
C ALA A 14 3.64 -18.67 -12.78
N THR A 15 2.54 -19.34 -12.40
CA THR A 15 1.18 -18.93 -12.73
C THR A 15 0.80 -17.59 -12.10
N GLU A 16 1.21 -17.35 -10.85
CA GLU A 16 0.99 -16.09 -10.15
C GLU A 16 1.85 -14.98 -10.75
N GLN A 17 3.09 -15.29 -11.15
CA GLN A 17 3.95 -14.31 -11.83
C GLN A 17 3.40 -13.91 -13.21
N SER A 18 2.83 -14.87 -13.95
CA SER A 18 2.28 -14.60 -15.29
C SER A 18 0.91 -13.90 -15.29
N ASP A 19 0.15 -14.04 -14.21
CA ASP A 19 -1.16 -13.42 -14.03
C ASP A 19 -1.35 -12.95 -12.57
N PRO A 20 -0.68 -11.84 -12.19
CA PRO A 20 -0.71 -11.34 -10.82
C PRO A 20 -2.10 -10.84 -10.40
N ILE A 21 -2.93 -10.41 -11.36
CA ILE A 21 -4.28 -9.91 -11.07
C ILE A 21 -5.18 -11.07 -10.63
N THR A 22 -5.20 -12.17 -11.40
CA THR A 22 -5.98 -13.35 -11.03
C THR A 22 -5.51 -13.92 -9.69
N ALA A 23 -4.20 -13.93 -9.42
CA ALA A 23 -3.66 -14.38 -8.14
C ALA A 23 -4.18 -13.54 -6.96
N VAL A 24 -4.17 -12.20 -7.08
CA VAL A 24 -4.70 -11.32 -6.03
C VAL A 24 -6.21 -11.46 -5.86
N LEU A 25 -6.98 -11.67 -6.94
CA LEU A 25 -8.42 -11.94 -6.85
C LEU A 25 -8.74 -13.23 -6.09
N GLN A 26 -7.95 -14.29 -6.30
CA GLN A 26 -8.08 -15.52 -5.52
C GLN A 26 -7.80 -15.28 -4.03
N MET A 27 -6.78 -14.49 -3.71
CA MET A 27 -6.48 -14.09 -2.33
C MET A 27 -7.58 -13.21 -1.72
N ARG A 28 -8.22 -12.34 -2.51
CA ARG A 28 -9.38 -11.54 -2.07
C ARG A 28 -10.56 -12.43 -1.73
N GLN A 29 -10.90 -13.38 -2.60
CA GLN A 29 -11.97 -14.34 -2.36
C GLN A 29 -11.72 -15.13 -1.05
N LEU A 30 -10.48 -15.59 -0.84
CA LEU A 30 -10.10 -16.27 0.39
C LEU A 30 -10.24 -15.35 1.62
N ALA A 31 -9.79 -14.10 1.52
CA ALA A 31 -9.94 -13.14 2.61
C ALA A 31 -11.42 -12.87 2.93
N ASP A 32 -12.28 -12.75 1.92
CA ASP A 32 -13.74 -12.58 2.10
C ASP A 32 -14.39 -13.79 2.77
N GLU A 33 -14.04 -15.01 2.34
CA GLU A 33 -14.55 -16.27 2.91
C GLU A 33 -14.29 -16.36 4.42
N TYR A 34 -13.13 -15.87 4.86
CA TYR A 34 -12.74 -15.88 6.28
C TYR A 34 -13.02 -14.56 7.01
N HIS A 35 -13.71 -13.60 6.38
CA HIS A 35 -13.97 -12.27 6.93
C HIS A 35 -12.69 -11.55 7.41
N LEU A 36 -11.61 -11.67 6.64
CA LEU A 36 -10.31 -11.04 6.88
C LEU A 36 -10.08 -9.89 5.89
N LEU A 37 -9.27 -8.92 6.29
CA LEU A 37 -8.69 -7.94 5.38
C LEU A 37 -7.59 -8.58 4.51
N LEU A 38 -7.37 -8.07 3.31
CA LEU A 38 -6.27 -8.44 2.42
C LEU A 38 -5.24 -7.30 2.33
N GLY A 39 -4.00 -7.60 2.71
CA GLY A 39 -2.85 -6.75 2.47
C GLY A 39 -1.91 -7.36 1.44
N ILE A 40 -1.44 -6.57 0.49
CA ILE A 40 -0.41 -6.99 -0.47
C ILE A 40 0.86 -6.16 -0.31
N GLY A 41 2.01 -6.76 -0.60
CA GLY A 41 3.30 -6.07 -0.68
C GLY A 41 4.05 -6.49 -1.92
N PRO A 42 3.58 -6.13 -3.14
CA PRO A 42 4.27 -6.54 -4.35
C PRO A 42 5.66 -5.90 -4.43
N ASP A 43 6.56 -6.58 -5.13
CA ASP A 43 7.84 -5.98 -5.49
C ASP A 43 7.65 -4.73 -6.37
N ARG A 44 8.75 -4.01 -6.60
CA ARG A 44 8.71 -2.75 -7.33
C ARG A 44 8.18 -2.89 -8.76
N GLU A 45 8.48 -3.98 -9.44
CA GLU A 45 8.07 -4.17 -10.84
C GLU A 45 6.57 -4.46 -10.92
N PHE A 46 6.07 -5.39 -10.10
CA PHE A 46 4.63 -5.64 -10.00
C PHE A 46 3.85 -4.41 -9.53
N ALA A 47 4.38 -3.67 -8.55
CA ALA A 47 3.75 -2.45 -8.05
C ALA A 47 3.60 -1.39 -9.15
N LEU A 48 4.62 -1.17 -9.98
CA LEU A 48 4.59 -0.17 -11.05
C LEU A 48 3.68 -0.60 -12.21
N GLN A 49 3.69 -1.89 -12.57
CA GLN A 49 2.95 -2.36 -13.73
C GLN A 49 1.47 -2.62 -13.42
N TYR A 50 1.16 -3.11 -12.21
CA TYR A 50 -0.18 -3.59 -11.85
C TYR A 50 -0.78 -2.89 -10.64
N GLY A 51 -0.04 -2.05 -9.90
CA GLY A 51 -0.50 -1.48 -8.62
C GLY A 51 -1.90 -0.86 -8.68
N ALA A 52 -2.16 0.02 -9.66
CA ALA A 52 -3.47 0.65 -9.83
C ALA A 52 -4.59 -0.36 -10.18
N GLN A 53 -4.29 -1.44 -10.91
CA GLN A 53 -5.25 -2.49 -11.23
C GLN A 53 -5.53 -3.40 -10.02
N LEU A 54 -4.55 -3.57 -9.13
CA LEU A 54 -4.68 -4.36 -7.91
C LEU A 54 -5.40 -3.60 -6.77
N ALA A 55 -5.25 -2.28 -6.74
CA ALA A 55 -5.75 -1.41 -5.66
C ALA A 55 -7.24 -1.60 -5.30
N PRO A 56 -8.18 -1.80 -6.24
CA PRO A 56 -9.60 -2.01 -5.91
C PRO A 56 -9.89 -3.31 -5.15
N TYR A 57 -8.95 -4.26 -5.14
CA TYR A 57 -9.14 -5.60 -4.57
C TYR A 57 -8.45 -5.80 -3.23
N VAL A 58 -7.79 -4.77 -2.69
CA VAL A 58 -6.98 -4.89 -1.47
C VAL A 58 -7.35 -3.82 -0.46
N ASP A 59 -7.30 -4.17 0.82
CA ASP A 59 -7.54 -3.24 1.92
C ASP A 59 -6.27 -2.46 2.28
N GLN A 60 -5.10 -3.09 2.12
CA GLN A 60 -3.79 -2.50 2.40
C GLN A 60 -2.79 -2.77 1.28
N PHE A 61 -2.03 -1.74 0.89
CA PHE A 61 -0.91 -1.82 -0.04
C PHE A 61 0.38 -1.42 0.67
N THR A 62 1.37 -2.31 0.66
CA THR A 62 2.68 -2.08 1.27
C THR A 62 3.70 -1.72 0.19
N LEU A 63 4.19 -0.48 0.22
CA LEU A 63 5.20 0.03 -0.69
C LEU A 63 6.58 -0.43 -0.22
N GLN A 64 7.18 -1.40 -0.93
CA GLN A 64 8.52 -1.90 -0.64
C GLN A 64 9.63 -0.94 -1.12
N VAL A 65 9.91 0.10 -0.35
CA VAL A 65 10.88 1.17 -0.71
C VAL A 65 12.29 0.95 -0.19
N GLN A 66 12.49 -0.14 0.55
CA GLN A 66 13.75 -0.53 1.19
C GLN A 66 15.02 -0.35 0.34
N ARG A 67 15.00 -0.77 -0.93
CA ARG A 67 16.16 -0.66 -1.84
C ARG A 67 16.43 0.77 -2.33
N LEU A 68 15.52 1.70 -2.06
CA LEU A 68 15.62 3.11 -2.47
C LEU A 68 16.04 4.03 -1.33
N GLN A 69 16.16 3.54 -0.09
CA GLN A 69 16.48 4.35 1.09
C GLN A 69 17.78 5.15 0.97
N ALA A 70 18.78 4.61 0.26
CA ALA A 70 20.05 5.31 0.03
C ALA A 70 19.94 6.48 -0.98
N ASN A 71 18.81 6.66 -1.65
CA ASN A 71 18.57 7.73 -2.61
C ASN A 71 17.22 8.43 -2.35
N PRO A 72 17.21 9.50 -1.54
CA PRO A 72 15.97 10.18 -1.15
C PRO A 72 15.13 10.70 -2.31
N GLN A 73 15.77 11.14 -3.40
CA GLN A 73 15.05 11.64 -4.58
C GLN A 73 14.32 10.51 -5.31
N ARG A 74 14.99 9.36 -5.54
CA ARG A 74 14.36 8.19 -6.16
C ARG A 74 13.28 7.58 -5.27
N PHE A 75 13.49 7.56 -3.97
CA PHE A 75 12.48 7.13 -2.99
C PHE A 75 11.20 7.95 -3.13
N ARG A 76 11.29 9.29 -3.08
CA ARG A 76 10.11 10.17 -3.16
C ARG A 76 9.41 10.06 -4.51
N ALA A 77 10.19 10.10 -5.60
CA ALA A 77 9.63 9.99 -6.94
C ALA A 77 8.85 8.68 -7.13
N PHE A 78 9.38 7.56 -6.64
CA PHE A 78 8.69 6.27 -6.69
C PHE A 78 7.45 6.25 -5.78
N ALA A 79 7.61 6.60 -4.50
CA ALA A 79 6.54 6.48 -3.52
C ALA A 79 5.38 7.45 -3.81
N ASN A 80 5.64 8.74 -4.06
CA ASN A 80 4.58 9.72 -4.31
C ASN A 80 3.79 9.38 -5.58
N GLY A 81 4.47 9.00 -6.67
CA GLY A 81 3.81 8.59 -7.91
C GLY A 81 2.90 7.38 -7.70
N LEU A 82 3.45 6.31 -7.10
CA LEU A 82 2.67 5.10 -6.85
C LEU A 82 1.49 5.34 -5.89
N MET A 83 1.68 6.11 -4.82
CA MET A 83 0.60 6.41 -3.87
C MET A 83 -0.55 7.19 -4.52
N ALA A 84 -0.24 8.14 -5.40
CA ALA A 84 -1.24 8.88 -6.16
C ALA A 84 -2.07 7.95 -7.06
N ASP A 85 -1.41 7.07 -7.82
CA ASP A 85 -2.07 6.09 -8.69
C ASP A 85 -2.95 5.12 -7.89
N LEU A 86 -2.46 4.62 -6.76
CA LEU A 86 -3.21 3.71 -5.88
C LEU A 86 -4.45 4.38 -5.29
N ARG A 87 -4.35 5.64 -4.84
CA ARG A 87 -5.49 6.40 -4.31
C ARG A 87 -6.51 6.74 -5.38
N ALA A 88 -6.06 7.05 -6.59
CA ALA A 88 -6.97 7.29 -7.72
C ALA A 88 -7.80 6.04 -8.04
N ALA A 89 -7.21 4.85 -7.91
CA ALA A 89 -7.91 3.58 -8.13
C ALA A 89 -8.74 3.12 -6.92
N ASN A 90 -8.31 3.41 -5.69
CA ASN A 90 -9.04 3.07 -4.46
C ASN A 90 -8.81 4.17 -3.40
N PRO A 91 -9.75 5.11 -3.21
CA PRO A 91 -9.63 6.19 -2.24
C PRO A 91 -9.51 5.73 -0.78
N GLU A 92 -9.97 4.52 -0.44
CA GLU A 92 -10.02 3.99 0.93
C GLU A 92 -8.81 3.12 1.30
N ILE A 93 -7.97 2.77 0.33
CA ILE A 93 -6.82 1.87 0.51
C ILE A 93 -5.90 2.32 1.66
N GLN A 94 -5.43 1.39 2.48
CA GLN A 94 -4.43 1.69 3.50
C GLN A 94 -3.04 1.59 2.90
N LEU A 95 -2.28 2.68 2.91
CA LEU A 95 -0.93 2.73 2.36
C LEU A 95 0.10 2.58 3.48
N VAL A 96 0.91 1.54 3.41
CA VAL A 96 2.01 1.30 4.35
C VAL A 96 3.32 1.43 3.59
N VAL A 97 4.30 2.15 4.14
CA VAL A 97 5.63 2.22 3.55
C VAL A 97 6.57 1.28 4.30
N GLN A 98 7.18 0.33 3.60
CA GLN A 98 8.11 -0.61 4.20
C GLN A 98 9.56 -0.16 4.03
N VAL A 99 10.21 0.07 5.16
CA VAL A 99 11.63 0.42 5.29
C VAL A 99 12.40 -0.71 5.96
N ARG A 100 13.72 -0.65 5.88
CA ARG A 100 14.65 -1.48 6.63
C ARG A 100 15.50 -0.67 7.59
N THR A 101 16.17 -1.40 8.48
CA THR A 101 17.01 -0.89 9.58
C THR A 101 18.48 -0.66 9.20
N GLU A 102 18.85 -0.76 7.92
CA GLU A 102 20.19 -0.35 7.48
C GLU A 102 20.30 1.18 7.37
N GLY A 103 21.47 1.71 7.72
CA GLY A 103 21.75 3.15 7.74
C GLY A 103 21.49 3.82 9.09
N ASN A 104 21.30 5.14 9.04
CA ASN A 104 20.99 6.01 10.16
C ASN A 104 19.45 6.13 10.31
N MET A 105 18.93 6.01 11.53
CA MET A 105 17.46 5.92 11.76
C MET A 105 16.78 7.29 11.63
N GLU A 106 17.47 8.38 11.94
CA GLU A 106 16.98 9.74 11.70
C GLU A 106 16.79 10.01 10.21
N ASP A 107 17.73 9.57 9.37
CA ASP A 107 17.63 9.68 7.91
C ASP A 107 16.44 8.87 7.36
N VAL A 108 16.23 7.65 7.88
CA VAL A 108 15.07 6.81 7.48
C VAL A 108 13.75 7.47 7.88
N LEU A 109 13.66 8.00 9.11
CA LEU A 109 12.46 8.70 9.56
C LEU A 109 12.22 9.98 8.75
N ALA A 110 13.25 10.78 8.51
CA ALA A 110 13.17 11.98 7.69
C ALA A 110 12.68 11.65 6.27
N LEU A 111 13.12 10.52 5.72
CA LEU A 111 12.71 10.06 4.41
C LEU A 111 11.21 9.71 4.36
N VAL A 112 10.71 8.96 5.34
CA VAL A 112 9.27 8.64 5.47
C VAL A 112 8.45 9.91 5.67
N ASN A 113 8.93 10.86 6.49
CA ASN A 113 8.26 12.14 6.72
C ASN A 113 8.31 13.09 5.52
N SER A 114 9.15 12.82 4.52
CA SER A 114 9.26 13.63 3.30
C SER A 114 8.26 13.26 2.20
N LEU A 115 7.39 12.27 2.44
CA LEU A 115 6.33 11.87 1.52
C LEU A 115 5.23 12.93 1.46
N GLU A 116 4.73 13.19 0.25
CA GLU A 116 3.71 14.24 0.01
C GLU A 116 2.32 13.79 0.50
N GLU A 117 1.99 12.54 0.25
CA GLU A 117 0.74 11.92 0.67
C GLU A 117 0.89 11.25 2.04
N PRO A 118 -0.11 11.36 2.92
CA PRO A 118 -0.07 10.72 4.22
C PRO A 118 -0.17 9.20 4.06
N VAL A 119 0.86 8.51 4.53
CA VAL A 119 0.84 7.06 4.72
C VAL A 119 0.02 6.69 5.95
N ASN A 120 -0.65 5.56 5.89
CA ASN A 120 -1.42 4.98 7.00
C ASN A 120 -0.53 4.22 7.99
N GLY A 121 0.71 3.89 7.61
CA GLY A 121 1.64 3.25 8.52
C GLY A 121 3.04 3.05 7.95
N VAL A 122 3.93 2.59 8.83
CA VAL A 122 5.31 2.22 8.49
C VAL A 122 5.52 0.75 8.82
N GLY A 123 5.94 -0.02 7.82
CA GLY A 123 6.45 -1.38 7.99
C GLY A 123 7.95 -1.34 8.18
N ILE A 124 8.49 -2.00 9.21
CA ILE A 124 9.93 -2.09 9.42
C ILE A 124 10.36 -3.55 9.22
N LEU A 125 11.10 -3.80 8.16
CA LEU A 125 11.73 -5.09 7.91
C LEU A 125 13.06 -5.16 8.68
N TYR A 126 13.21 -6.19 9.50
CA TYR A 126 14.40 -6.39 10.32
C TYR A 126 14.81 -7.86 10.41
N THR A 127 16.05 -8.05 10.87
CA THR A 127 16.61 -9.37 11.21
C THR A 127 16.85 -9.43 12.73
N PRO A 128 17.03 -10.61 13.34
CA PRO A 128 17.37 -10.70 14.76
C PRO A 128 18.56 -9.81 15.17
N ALA A 129 19.55 -9.64 14.29
CA ALA A 129 20.71 -8.80 14.52
C ALA A 129 20.40 -7.28 14.56
N THR A 130 19.30 -6.85 13.95
CA THR A 130 18.89 -5.43 13.87
C THR A 130 17.64 -5.12 14.68
N LEU A 131 17.21 -6.01 15.58
CA LEU A 131 16.02 -5.83 16.42
C LEU A 131 16.07 -4.53 17.24
N ALA A 132 17.22 -4.21 17.85
CA ALA A 132 17.37 -2.99 18.64
C ALA A 132 17.16 -1.72 17.80
N LYS A 133 17.68 -1.69 16.57
CA LYS A 133 17.45 -0.58 15.62
C LYS A 133 16.00 -0.50 15.18
N MET A 134 15.32 -1.63 15.00
CA MET A 134 13.89 -1.64 14.72
C MET A 134 13.10 -1.01 15.87
N GLN A 135 13.41 -1.37 17.12
CA GLN A 135 12.75 -0.82 18.31
C GLN A 135 12.98 0.69 18.45
N GLU A 136 14.22 1.14 18.18
CA GLU A 136 14.57 2.55 18.13
C GLU A 136 13.74 3.30 17.07
N LEU A 137 13.77 2.84 15.82
CA LEU A 137 13.02 3.45 14.73
C LEU A 137 11.51 3.45 15.01
N ALA A 138 10.97 2.36 15.55
CA ALA A 138 9.57 2.28 15.96
C ALA A 138 9.22 3.32 17.02
N GLY A 139 10.08 3.52 18.02
CA GLY A 139 9.92 4.57 19.03
C GLY A 139 9.93 5.98 18.42
N MET A 140 10.83 6.24 17.47
CA MET A 140 10.90 7.52 16.77
C MET A 140 9.66 7.79 15.90
N VAL A 141 9.17 6.77 15.17
CA VAL A 141 7.93 6.85 14.39
C VAL A 141 6.76 7.21 15.30
N GLN A 142 6.56 6.48 16.41
CA GLN A 142 5.49 6.75 17.38
C GLN A 142 5.56 8.18 17.95
N GLN A 143 6.76 8.66 18.29
CA GLN A 143 6.95 10.03 18.79
C GLN A 143 6.62 11.09 17.74
N SER A 144 7.01 10.88 16.48
CA SER A 144 6.73 11.84 15.39
C SER A 144 5.23 12.02 15.12
N GLU A 145 4.43 10.97 15.35
CA GLU A 145 2.98 11.02 15.23
C GLU A 145 2.30 11.82 16.34
N LEU A 146 2.80 11.68 17.57
CA LEU A 146 2.33 12.46 18.70
C LEU A 146 2.55 13.96 18.46
N ILE A 147 3.70 14.34 17.91
CA ILE A 147 4.02 15.73 17.57
C ILE A 147 3.10 16.24 16.47
N THR A 148 2.91 15.48 15.39
CA THR A 148 2.05 15.89 14.27
C THR A 148 0.61 16.13 14.74
N THR A 149 0.08 15.25 15.59
CA THR A 149 -1.30 15.34 16.12
C THR A 149 -1.49 16.55 17.04
N GLN A 150 -0.49 16.89 17.87
CA GLN A 150 -0.55 18.05 18.75
C GLN A 150 -0.49 19.38 17.97
N VAL A 151 0.32 19.45 16.91
CA VAL A 151 0.42 20.66 16.07
C VAL A 151 -0.89 20.95 15.34
N THR A 152 -1.60 19.93 14.83
CA THR A 152 -2.91 20.12 14.19
C THR A 152 -4.03 20.54 15.16
N ASN A 153 -3.90 20.25 16.46
CA ASN A 153 -4.91 20.64 17.46
C ASN A 153 -4.73 22.06 18.00
N THR A 154 -3.66 22.77 17.63
CA THR A 154 -3.51 24.19 17.94
C THR A 154 -4.14 25.01 16.81
N ALA A 155 -5.47 25.01 16.76
CA ALA A 155 -6.23 25.78 15.78
C ALA A 155 -6.00 27.29 15.98
N VAL A 156 -5.59 27.93 14.89
CA VAL A 156 -5.55 29.38 14.71
C VAL A 156 -6.96 29.94 14.94
N ALA A 157 -7.08 30.95 15.81
CA ALA A 157 -8.33 31.68 16.02
C ALA A 157 -8.86 32.23 14.67
N PRO A 158 -10.18 32.22 14.44
CA PRO A 158 -10.74 32.58 13.14
C PRO A 158 -10.43 34.05 12.83
N ALA A 159 -9.68 34.28 11.75
CA ALA A 159 -9.64 35.57 11.10
C ALA A 159 -10.93 35.72 10.29
N GLU A 160 -11.75 36.71 10.66
CA GLU A 160 -12.84 37.19 9.83
C GLU A 160 -12.25 37.74 8.53
N GLU A 161 -12.52 37.08 7.40
CA GLU A 161 -12.19 37.64 6.09
C GLU A 161 -13.39 37.57 5.14
N THR A 162 -13.62 38.72 4.51
CA THR A 162 -14.85 39.20 3.89
C THR A 162 -15.02 38.62 2.49
N VAL A 163 -16.27 38.27 2.18
CA VAL A 163 -16.71 37.71 0.89
C VAL A 163 -16.67 38.78 -0.20
N ALA A 164 -16.03 38.49 -1.35
CA ALA A 164 -16.25 39.17 -2.62
C ALA A 164 -16.58 38.14 -3.71
N VAL A 165 -17.82 38.20 -4.20
CA VAL A 165 -18.36 37.37 -5.29
C VAL A 165 -18.00 38.01 -6.63
N GLY A 166 -17.24 37.28 -7.45
CA GLY A 166 -16.97 37.63 -8.85
C GLY A 166 -17.38 36.48 -9.76
N GLU A 167 -18.58 36.58 -10.34
CA GLU A 167 -19.16 35.60 -11.26
C GLU A 167 -18.59 35.84 -12.67
N THR A 168 -17.85 34.87 -13.22
CA THR A 168 -17.40 34.91 -14.63
C THR A 168 -17.80 33.60 -15.30
N ALA A 169 -18.79 33.68 -16.20
CA ALA A 169 -19.28 32.56 -16.99
C ALA A 169 -18.25 32.18 -18.07
N VAL A 170 -17.80 30.92 -18.07
CA VAL A 170 -16.94 30.35 -19.11
C VAL A 170 -17.81 29.49 -20.04
N SER A 171 -17.74 29.81 -21.33
CA SER A 171 -18.44 29.12 -22.43
C SER A 171 -17.75 27.79 -22.76
N LEU A 172 -18.52 26.70 -22.83
CA LEU A 172 -18.06 25.35 -23.18
C LEU A 172 -18.05 25.14 -24.71
N PRO A 173 -17.03 24.48 -25.28
CA PRO A 173 -17.05 24.04 -26.68
C PRO A 173 -17.92 22.77 -26.89
N PRO A 174 -18.35 22.50 -28.13
CA PRO A 174 -19.27 21.40 -28.44
C PRO A 174 -18.64 20.01 -28.32
N SER A 175 -19.45 19.08 -27.80
CA SER A 175 -19.19 17.66 -27.63
C SER A 175 -19.10 16.92 -28.96
N LEU A 176 -18.00 16.20 -29.19
CA LEU A 176 -17.87 15.26 -30.30
C LEU A 176 -18.31 13.87 -29.84
N THR A 177 -19.36 13.35 -30.48
CA THR A 177 -19.90 12.02 -30.25
C THR A 177 -19.04 10.97 -30.98
N PRO A 178 -18.43 9.99 -30.29
CA PRO A 178 -17.75 8.89 -30.96
C PRO A 178 -18.75 7.85 -31.48
N THR A 179 -18.51 7.40 -32.71
CA THR A 179 -19.21 6.28 -33.37
C THR A 179 -18.88 4.95 -32.66
N PRO A 180 -19.87 4.08 -32.37
CA PRO A 180 -19.61 2.80 -31.74
C PRO A 180 -18.94 1.82 -32.72
N THR A 181 -17.70 1.44 -32.42
CA THR A 181 -17.03 0.30 -33.06
C THR A 181 -17.55 -0.99 -32.43
N GLN A 182 -18.15 -1.87 -33.24
CA GLN A 182 -18.56 -3.20 -32.80
C GLN A 182 -17.32 -4.05 -32.49
N VAL A 183 -17.17 -4.42 -31.21
CA VAL A 183 -16.18 -5.39 -30.75
C VAL A 183 -16.78 -6.79 -30.91
N MET A 184 -16.12 -7.64 -31.71
CA MET A 184 -16.46 -9.06 -31.78
C MET A 184 -16.07 -9.74 -30.47
N ILE A 185 -17.06 -10.34 -29.80
CA ILE A 185 -16.86 -11.11 -28.56
C ILE A 185 -16.36 -12.52 -28.97
N PRO A 186 -15.14 -12.94 -28.60
CA PRO A 186 -14.71 -14.31 -28.80
C PRO A 186 -15.48 -15.25 -27.88
N THR A 187 -15.97 -16.36 -28.44
CA THR A 187 -16.62 -17.45 -27.71
C THR A 187 -15.62 -18.11 -26.76
N VAL A 188 -15.85 -17.97 -25.45
CA VAL A 188 -15.05 -18.61 -24.40
C VAL A 188 -15.48 -20.09 -24.27
N PRO A 189 -14.56 -21.06 -24.37
CA PRO A 189 -14.88 -22.47 -24.13
C PRO A 189 -15.23 -22.73 -22.66
N PRO A 190 -16.06 -23.76 -22.37
CA PRO A 190 -16.54 -24.03 -21.01
C PRO A 190 -15.38 -24.35 -20.05
N ALA A 191 -15.43 -23.71 -18.88
CA ALA A 191 -14.45 -23.88 -17.81
C ALA A 191 -14.47 -25.31 -17.26
N LEU A 192 -13.29 -25.92 -17.17
CA LEU A 192 -13.10 -27.21 -16.50
C LEU A 192 -13.25 -27.03 -14.99
N THR A 193 -14.04 -27.91 -14.38
CA THR A 193 -14.23 -27.98 -12.92
C THR A 193 -12.89 -28.19 -12.22
N PRO A 194 -12.45 -27.28 -11.32
CA PRO A 194 -11.18 -27.43 -10.63
C PRO A 194 -11.22 -28.62 -9.66
N ALA A 195 -10.12 -29.36 -9.63
CA ALA A 195 -9.91 -30.44 -8.66
C ALA A 195 -9.82 -29.87 -7.23
N PRO A 196 -10.24 -30.65 -6.21
CA PRO A 196 -10.17 -30.19 -4.82
C PRO A 196 -8.72 -29.92 -4.40
N LEU A 197 -8.51 -28.75 -3.77
CA LEU A 197 -7.22 -28.34 -3.23
C LEU A 197 -6.76 -29.31 -2.12
N PRO A 198 -5.47 -29.69 -2.07
CA PRO A 198 -4.95 -30.48 -0.95
C PRO A 198 -5.03 -29.70 0.36
N THR A 199 -5.38 -30.42 1.44
CA THR A 199 -5.42 -29.89 2.80
C THR A 199 -4.04 -29.37 3.22
N PRO A 200 -3.88 -28.09 3.59
CA PRO A 200 -2.59 -27.57 4.00
C PRO A 200 -2.14 -28.20 5.31
N THR A 201 -0.88 -28.60 5.37
CA THR A 201 -0.20 -29.05 6.59
C THR A 201 0.20 -27.82 7.41
N PRO A 202 -0.14 -27.72 8.71
CA PRO A 202 0.09 -26.52 9.49
C PRO A 202 1.59 -26.30 9.71
N THR A 203 2.13 -25.23 9.14
CA THR A 203 3.43 -24.68 9.50
C THR A 203 3.17 -23.46 10.39
N SER A 204 3.70 -23.50 11.60
CA SER A 204 3.49 -22.48 12.64
C SER A 204 3.90 -21.09 12.16
N VAL A 205 2.96 -20.15 12.13
CA VAL A 205 3.21 -18.72 11.92
C VAL A 205 2.86 -17.99 13.21
N ILE A 206 3.86 -17.37 13.84
CA ILE A 206 3.68 -16.54 15.03
C ILE A 206 3.30 -15.14 14.57
N CYS A 207 2.06 -14.78 14.87
CA CYS A 207 1.44 -13.49 14.61
C CYS A 207 1.76 -12.56 15.80
N VAL A 208 2.48 -11.45 15.61
CA VAL A 208 2.67 -10.42 16.66
C VAL A 208 2.52 -9.01 16.13
N SER A 209 1.36 -8.44 16.37
CA SER A 209 1.26 -7.00 16.67
C SER A 209 0.61 -7.01 18.04
N PRO A 210 -0.67 -6.73 18.12
CA PRO A 210 -1.56 -7.84 18.40
C PRO A 210 -1.85 -8.67 17.13
N LEU A 211 -1.88 -8.03 15.95
CA LEU A 211 -1.87 -8.56 14.57
C LEU A 211 -0.53 -8.36 13.78
N GLY A 212 0.40 -9.28 13.87
CA GLY A 212 1.72 -9.14 13.24
C GLY A 212 1.74 -9.89 11.96
N MET A 213 2.16 -9.24 10.89
CA MET A 213 2.27 -9.89 9.60
C MET A 213 3.70 -10.37 9.40
N VAL A 214 3.89 -11.68 9.35
CA VAL A 214 5.14 -12.29 8.89
C VAL A 214 5.08 -12.35 7.37
N VAL A 215 6.01 -11.68 6.71
CA VAL A 215 6.22 -11.69 5.26
C VAL A 215 7.63 -12.26 5.01
N GLY A 216 7.85 -13.02 3.94
CA GLY A 216 9.04 -13.84 3.74
C GLY A 216 10.41 -13.19 4.07
N ILE A 217 11.33 -14.00 4.62
CA ILE A 217 12.75 -13.72 4.95
C ILE A 217 13.00 -12.51 5.91
N GLY A 218 11.97 -11.96 6.55
CA GLY A 218 12.17 -11.05 7.68
C GLY A 218 10.93 -10.86 8.53
N ILE A 219 11.10 -10.24 9.70
CA ILE A 219 9.95 -9.89 10.52
C ILE A 219 9.58 -8.47 10.15
N THR A 220 8.30 -8.24 9.82
CA THR A 220 7.78 -6.90 9.57
C THR A 220 6.94 -6.46 10.77
N ALA A 221 7.34 -5.37 11.41
CA ALA A 221 6.50 -4.68 12.39
C ALA A 221 5.75 -3.55 11.66
N VAL A 222 4.41 -3.55 11.73
CA VAL A 222 3.57 -2.50 11.14
C VAL A 222 3.04 -1.59 12.24
N PHE A 223 3.28 -0.29 12.09
CA PHE A 223 2.77 0.74 12.99
C PHE A 223 1.73 1.57 12.24
N ALA A 224 0.50 1.57 12.74
CA ALA A 224 -0.58 2.36 12.17
C ALA A 224 -0.51 3.81 12.66
N ARG A 225 -0.56 4.76 11.72
CA ARG A 225 -0.56 6.19 11.99
C ARG A 225 -1.96 6.64 12.35
N ARG A 226 -2.16 7.13 13.58
CA ARG A 226 -3.46 7.69 13.97
C ARG A 226 -3.75 8.91 13.10
N ARG A 227 -4.78 8.83 12.24
CA ARG A 227 -5.39 10.03 11.68
C ARG A 227 -6.11 10.75 12.81
N GLY A 228 -5.74 12.00 13.08
CA GLY A 228 -6.60 12.88 13.87
C GLY A 228 -7.97 12.93 13.19
N ALA A 229 -9.03 12.60 13.93
CA ALA A 229 -10.39 12.81 13.44
C ALA A 229 -10.54 14.31 13.14
N ARG A 230 -10.78 14.63 11.86
CA ARG A 230 -11.20 15.98 11.45
C ARG A 230 -12.66 16.19 11.84
#